data_AF-A0A7R9E8F3-F1
#
_entry.id   AF-A0A7R9E8F3-F1
#
_cell.length_a   1.000
_cell.length_b   1.000
_cell.length_c   1.000
_cell.angle_alpha   90.00
_cell.angle_beta   90.00
_cell.angle_gamma   90.00
#
_symmetry.space_group_name_H-M   'P 1'
#
loop_
_entity.id
_entity.type
_entity.pdbx_description
1 polymer ?
#
loop_
_entity_poly.entity_id
_entity_poly.type
_entity_poly.pdbx_seq_one_letter_code
_entity_poly.pdbx_strand_id
1 'polypeptide(L)'
;MKCEEDGEWKSGEEVDGGGSREKTEKMEEVVERRPRRRWMDGVKEDDQKRDDWRAIPHEEMEETHKLYPVRWNNKLMLIVKRSHRSDEYIRLVKDQLNLAVRQCIEAAGYEFDPSNQMMLIRAAQFGKSFVPDIDSEPYVKMCRTLRVLNAVRNLRIGVPLTITHDCSLAFHTRLQHLSFQVLLDRLVVRRHFYLAIQIAKYLRMPDVEGSSRILAHWACYKVKQTQLDREQVARDIADKLGYAPGVSYSEIAKKAADCGRTQLAIKLIDYEPRASLQVPLLLKLGEDIPSLVKAIDSGNTDLVYIVLLHLRDNMPMAEFQMTIRNYPLAQSLYLKYCRDHNIETLRDIYDQEDNHNAKAAFYLKECYEPKNSTTKAASLESAKQSYRSARNEFAATMCEEQQKLLKYQNTLEDKFRREFVGLSLHDTVHLLLMLNEVKLAEKLRTEYKVPDRRYWWLRILSLAALSEWSELDKFSKTKKSPIGYEPFVDVCLKYDKRSEAQKYLTRVKDDLKVKYYLKLGMLEEANNVAMEHRDVQALLFVQSRCGTAEKTLSDRIDATIAQLTAKK
;
A
#
# COMPACT_ATOMS: atom_id res chain seq x y z
N MET A 1 2.38 -17.11 25.70
CA MET A 1 3.39 -16.03 25.72
C MET A 1 2.81 -14.92 26.56
N LYS A 2 3.38 -14.74 27.76
CA LYS A 2 3.00 -13.74 28.77
C LYS A 2 3.70 -12.41 28.47
N CYS A 3 3.04 -11.32 28.81
CA CYS A 3 3.57 -9.97 28.91
C CYS A 3 4.61 -9.86 30.03
N GLU A 4 5.64 -9.05 29.83
CA GLU A 4 6.48 -8.45 30.88
C GLU A 4 6.68 -6.97 30.54
N GLU A 5 6.43 -6.12 31.54
CA GLU A 5 6.79 -4.71 31.66
C GLU A 5 8.21 -4.58 32.26
N ASP A 6 8.68 -3.33 32.30
CA ASP A 6 9.69 -2.73 33.19
C ASP A 6 11.05 -2.31 32.58
N GLY A 7 11.41 -1.05 32.87
CA GLY A 7 12.72 -0.47 32.59
C GLY A 7 12.79 1.06 32.78
N GLU A 8 12.64 1.55 34.01
CA GLU A 8 12.98 2.90 34.49
C GLU A 8 14.42 3.33 34.15
N TRP A 9 14.68 4.63 33.89
CA TRP A 9 15.96 5.27 34.23
C TRP A 9 15.78 6.71 34.75
N LYS A 10 16.67 7.03 35.68
CA LYS A 10 16.58 7.97 36.81
C LYS A 10 16.93 9.44 36.52
N SER A 11 16.48 10.24 37.48
CA SER A 11 16.74 11.64 37.81
C SER A 11 18.21 12.04 38.10
N GLY A 12 18.51 13.31 37.81
CA GLY A 12 19.15 14.23 38.78
C GLY A 12 20.52 14.82 38.40
N GLU A 13 20.56 16.13 38.16
CA GLU A 13 21.55 17.07 38.74
C GLU A 13 21.17 18.53 38.40
N GLU A 14 20.96 19.34 39.44
CA GLU A 14 20.85 20.80 39.44
C GLU A 14 22.25 21.45 39.50
N VAL A 15 22.39 22.71 39.05
CA VAL A 15 22.79 23.87 39.89
C VAL A 15 22.89 25.17 39.05
N ASP A 16 22.11 26.15 39.52
CA ASP A 16 22.20 27.63 39.53
C ASP A 16 22.54 28.52 38.33
N GLY A 17 21.82 29.67 38.29
CA GLY A 17 22.40 30.89 37.72
C GLY A 17 21.52 32.06 37.27
N GLY A 18 20.45 32.44 38.00
CA GLY A 18 20.02 33.85 38.15
C GLY A 18 19.20 34.54 37.04
N GLY A 19 18.09 35.19 37.44
CA GLY A 19 17.54 36.35 36.71
C GLY A 19 16.02 36.53 36.70
N SER A 20 15.48 37.10 37.77
CA SER A 20 14.34 38.05 37.80
C SER A 20 12.90 37.58 37.45
N ARG A 21 12.12 37.46 38.52
CA ARG A 21 10.69 37.76 38.70
C ARG A 21 9.99 38.49 37.53
N GLU A 22 9.06 37.80 36.89
CA GLU A 22 7.70 38.24 36.51
C GLU A 22 7.09 37.17 35.59
N LYS A 23 6.31 36.22 36.13
CA LYS A 23 5.47 35.28 35.36
C LYS A 23 4.63 34.38 36.27
N THR A 24 3.60 34.93 36.90
CA THR A 24 2.44 34.16 37.39
C THR A 24 1.23 35.08 37.43
N GLU A 25 0.74 35.48 36.27
CA GLU A 25 -0.62 35.95 36.03
C GLU A 25 -0.78 36.14 34.51
N LYS A 26 -1.94 35.77 33.96
CA LYS A 26 -2.30 35.69 32.52
C LYS A 26 -2.06 34.34 31.86
N MET A 27 -2.85 33.36 32.29
CA MET A 27 -3.23 32.24 31.43
C MET A 27 -4.75 32.07 31.50
N GLU A 28 -5.49 33.15 31.21
CA GLU A 28 -6.96 33.10 31.14
C GLU A 28 -7.57 34.30 30.39
N GLU A 29 -7.08 34.70 29.21
CA GLU A 29 -7.81 35.68 28.38
C GLU A 29 -7.28 35.81 26.93
N VAL A 30 -7.59 34.87 26.02
CA VAL A 30 -7.54 35.15 24.56
C VAL A 30 -8.56 34.29 23.80
N VAL A 31 -9.85 34.60 23.97
CA VAL A 31 -10.87 34.28 22.96
C VAL A 31 -11.65 35.55 22.68
N GLU A 32 -11.03 36.51 22.00
CA GLU A 32 -11.78 37.48 21.20
C GLU A 32 -10.87 38.29 20.27
N ARG A 33 -11.50 38.78 19.19
CA ARG A 33 -11.00 39.69 18.14
C ARG A 33 -10.45 39.01 16.87
N ARG A 34 -11.40 38.58 16.01
CA ARG A 34 -11.23 38.72 14.56
C ARG A 34 -11.97 39.97 14.06
N PRO A 35 -11.35 40.79 13.19
CA PRO A 35 -11.88 42.08 12.79
C PRO A 35 -13.03 41.96 11.78
N ARG A 36 -14.06 42.79 11.95
CA ARG A 36 -15.02 43.14 10.91
C ARG A 36 -14.26 43.77 9.73
N ARG A 37 -14.28 43.16 8.54
CA ARG A 37 -14.03 43.88 7.28
C ARG A 37 -14.92 43.38 6.13
N ARG A 38 -15.74 44.33 5.66
CA ARG A 38 -15.98 44.72 4.26
C ARG A 38 -16.49 43.64 3.29
N TRP A 39 -17.79 43.39 3.36
CA TRP A 39 -18.59 42.77 2.31
C TRP A 39 -19.49 43.81 1.67
N MET A 40 -18.93 44.66 0.82
CA MET A 40 -19.68 45.52 -0.12
C MET A 40 -18.64 46.13 -1.03
N ASP A 41 -18.61 45.66 -2.27
CA ASP A 41 -18.30 46.47 -3.45
C ASP A 41 -18.80 45.69 -4.68
N GLY A 42 -19.72 46.31 -5.44
CA GLY A 42 -19.97 45.92 -6.82
C GLY A 42 -21.32 45.28 -7.16
N VAL A 43 -22.45 45.94 -6.87
CA VAL A 43 -23.61 45.99 -7.78
C VAL A 43 -24.30 47.34 -7.57
N LYS A 44 -24.28 48.21 -8.57
CA LYS A 44 -25.15 49.40 -8.64
C LYS A 44 -26.53 48.91 -9.05
N GLU A 45 -27.54 49.08 -8.20
CA GLU A 45 -28.95 48.88 -8.56
C GLU A 45 -29.55 50.25 -8.91
N ASP A 46 -30.07 50.34 -10.14
CA ASP A 46 -30.90 51.44 -10.61
C ASP A 46 -32.27 51.38 -9.91
N ASP A 47 -32.52 52.36 -9.05
CA ASP A 47 -33.82 52.65 -8.46
C ASP A 47 -34.75 53.27 -9.51
N GLN A 48 -35.45 52.45 -10.29
CA GLN A 48 -36.62 52.93 -11.04
C GLN A 48 -37.59 51.79 -11.39
N LYS A 49 -38.56 51.55 -10.50
CA LYS A 49 -39.97 51.15 -10.76
C LYS A 49 -40.59 50.62 -9.47
N ARG A 50 -41.05 51.55 -8.65
CA ARG A 50 -42.27 51.35 -7.85
C ARG A 50 -43.44 51.57 -8.79
N ASP A 51 -44.34 50.60 -8.85
CA ASP A 51 -45.81 50.74 -8.89
C ASP A 51 -46.45 49.52 -9.55
N ASP A 52 -47.68 49.25 -9.12
CA ASP A 52 -48.53 48.07 -9.35
C ASP A 52 -47.97 46.79 -8.70
N TRP A 53 -48.67 46.12 -7.79
CA TRP A 53 -50.00 45.56 -7.96
C TRP A 53 -50.78 45.52 -6.63
N ARG A 54 -51.84 46.34 -6.52
CA ARG A 54 -53.00 46.04 -5.67
C ARG A 54 -54.08 45.47 -6.58
N ALA A 55 -54.30 44.15 -6.53
CA ALA A 55 -55.57 43.53 -6.89
C ALA A 55 -55.49 42.02 -6.59
N ILE A 56 -55.92 41.61 -5.40
CA ILE A 56 -56.40 40.25 -5.16
C ILE A 56 -57.83 40.40 -4.63
N PRO A 57 -58.84 39.73 -5.22
CA PRO A 57 -60.24 39.94 -4.91
C PRO A 57 -60.58 39.64 -3.45
N HIS A 58 -61.45 40.46 -2.87
CA HIS A 58 -61.83 40.48 -1.46
C HIS A 58 -62.78 39.33 -1.04
N GLU A 59 -63.02 38.33 -1.90
CA GLU A 59 -64.04 37.29 -1.71
C GLU A 59 -63.51 35.95 -1.17
N GLU A 60 -62.20 35.66 -1.24
CA GLU A 60 -61.63 34.43 -0.63
C GLU A 60 -61.15 34.64 0.83
N MET A 61 -61.12 35.88 1.33
CA MET A 61 -60.79 36.16 2.74
C MET A 61 -61.94 35.91 3.71
N GLU A 62 -63.20 35.90 3.27
CA GLU A 62 -64.33 35.70 4.20
C GLU A 62 -64.56 34.24 4.61
N GLU A 63 -64.05 33.25 3.86
CA GLU A 63 -64.14 31.84 4.27
C GLU A 63 -63.03 31.42 5.23
N THR A 64 -61.87 32.07 5.20
CA THR A 64 -60.79 31.80 6.18
C THR A 64 -61.09 32.35 7.57
N HIS A 65 -61.94 33.38 7.67
CA HIS A 65 -62.41 33.93 8.94
C HIS A 65 -63.46 33.07 9.67
N LYS A 66 -64.00 32.02 9.04
CA LYS A 66 -64.95 31.08 9.67
C LYS A 66 -64.28 29.90 10.38
N LEU A 67 -62.97 29.68 10.19
CA LEU A 67 -62.24 28.58 10.86
C LEU A 67 -61.36 29.01 12.05
N TYR A 68 -61.18 30.31 12.29
CA TYR A 68 -60.45 30.81 13.45
C TYR A 68 -61.41 31.52 14.40
N PRO A 69 -61.76 30.94 15.56
CA PRO A 69 -62.57 31.65 16.52
C PRO A 69 -61.74 32.83 17.04
N VAL A 70 -62.22 34.05 16.76
CA VAL A 70 -61.71 35.34 17.29
C VAL A 70 -61.53 35.30 18.83
N ARG A 71 -62.19 34.34 19.51
CA ARG A 71 -62.02 33.99 20.93
C ARG A 71 -60.63 33.48 21.33
N TRP A 72 -59.86 32.88 20.41
CA TRP A 72 -58.53 32.35 20.69
C TRP A 72 -57.46 33.44 20.68
N ASN A 73 -57.56 34.47 19.82
CA ASN A 73 -56.58 35.56 19.78
C ASN A 73 -56.50 36.35 21.10
N ASN A 74 -57.64 36.65 21.73
CA ASN A 74 -57.66 37.33 23.03
C ASN A 74 -57.18 36.42 24.18
N LYS A 75 -57.45 35.10 24.13
CA LYS A 75 -56.98 34.13 25.14
C LYS A 75 -55.49 33.82 25.03
N LEU A 76 -54.97 33.70 23.82
CA LEU A 76 -53.55 33.49 23.53
C LEU A 76 -52.72 34.74 23.92
N MET A 77 -53.24 35.96 23.72
CA MET A 77 -52.58 37.18 24.17
C MET A 77 -52.45 37.28 25.70
N LEU A 78 -53.40 36.72 26.46
CA LEU A 78 -53.35 36.69 27.93
C LEU A 78 -52.32 35.68 28.46
N ILE A 79 -52.12 34.57 27.75
CA ILE A 79 -51.08 33.57 28.03
C ILE A 79 -49.69 34.17 27.84
N VAL A 80 -49.48 34.96 26.78
CA VAL A 80 -48.23 35.69 26.53
C VAL A 80 -47.91 36.71 27.63
N LYS A 81 -48.94 37.22 28.34
CA LYS A 81 -48.80 38.21 29.43
C LYS A 81 -48.57 37.60 30.83
N ARG A 82 -48.37 36.28 30.97
CA ARG A 82 -48.17 35.59 32.27
C ARG A 82 -49.22 35.96 33.33
N SER A 83 -50.48 36.12 32.92
CA SER A 83 -51.57 36.48 33.83
C SER A 83 -52.05 35.24 34.59
N HIS A 84 -52.28 35.34 35.91
CA HIS A 84 -52.82 34.28 36.78
C HIS A 84 -54.13 33.62 36.29
N ARG A 85 -54.88 34.29 35.39
CA ARG A 85 -56.07 33.73 34.74
C ARG A 85 -55.77 32.66 33.69
N SER A 86 -54.54 32.53 33.22
CA SER A 86 -54.17 31.50 32.23
C SER A 86 -54.28 30.08 32.81
N ASP A 87 -54.03 29.91 34.10
CA ASP A 87 -54.08 28.60 34.77
C ASP A 87 -55.52 28.09 34.94
N GLU A 88 -56.49 28.98 35.09
CA GLU A 88 -57.92 28.64 35.12
C GLU A 88 -58.39 28.11 33.76
N TYR A 89 -57.92 28.72 32.66
CA TYR A 89 -58.26 28.26 31.30
C TYR A 89 -57.58 26.94 30.93
N ILE A 90 -56.40 26.63 31.47
CA ILE A 90 -55.78 25.32 31.28
C ILE A 90 -56.57 24.21 31.97
N ARG A 91 -57.10 24.48 33.17
CA ARG A 91 -57.96 23.53 33.90
C ARG A 91 -59.24 23.18 33.12
N LEU A 92 -59.77 24.13 32.35
CA LEU A 92 -60.93 23.95 31.46
C LEU A 92 -60.63 23.11 30.20
N VAL A 93 -59.36 23.04 29.77
CA VAL A 93 -58.95 22.38 28.50
C VAL A 93 -58.11 21.13 28.77
N LYS A 94 -58.01 20.69 30.04
CA LYS A 94 -57.09 19.65 30.52
C LYS A 94 -57.18 18.34 29.72
N ASP A 95 -58.38 17.95 29.28
CA ASP A 95 -58.62 16.71 28.54
C ASP A 95 -58.21 16.77 27.06
N GLN A 96 -58.14 17.97 26.46
CA GLN A 96 -57.78 18.20 25.05
C GLN A 96 -56.45 18.96 24.88
N LEU A 97 -55.72 19.19 25.97
CA LEU A 97 -54.50 20.00 25.98
C LEU A 97 -53.42 19.44 25.04
N ASN A 98 -53.31 18.12 24.93
CA ASN A 98 -52.41 17.44 24.00
C ASN A 98 -52.71 17.79 22.54
N LEU A 99 -53.99 17.76 22.16
CA LEU A 99 -54.43 18.09 20.80
C LEU A 99 -54.21 19.58 20.52
N ALA A 100 -54.54 20.44 21.48
CA ALA A 100 -54.37 21.90 21.37
C ALA A 100 -52.89 22.29 21.21
N VAL A 101 -51.97 21.68 21.97
CA VAL A 101 -50.52 21.92 21.83
C VAL A 101 -50.03 21.51 20.45
N ARG A 102 -50.44 20.33 19.94
CA ARG A 102 -50.09 19.88 18.58
C ARG A 102 -50.64 20.80 17.50
N GLN A 103 -51.90 21.20 17.60
CA GLN A 103 -52.53 22.11 16.66
C GLN A 103 -51.89 23.51 16.67
N CYS A 104 -51.48 24.04 17.83
CA CYS A 104 -50.75 25.29 17.90
C CYS A 104 -49.36 25.20 17.23
N ILE A 105 -48.67 24.06 17.38
CA ILE A 105 -47.38 23.81 16.72
C ILE A 105 -47.58 23.73 15.19
N GLU A 106 -48.58 22.99 14.73
CA GLU A 106 -48.88 22.87 13.29
C GLU A 106 -49.35 24.20 12.69
N ALA A 107 -50.29 24.90 13.33
CA ALA A 107 -50.79 26.21 12.90
C ALA A 107 -49.66 27.24 12.76
N ALA A 108 -48.70 27.25 13.69
CA ALA A 108 -47.53 28.13 13.59
C ALA A 108 -46.74 27.93 12.29
N GLY A 109 -46.77 26.72 11.72
CA GLY A 109 -46.13 26.41 10.45
C GLY A 109 -46.79 27.02 9.22
N TYR A 110 -48.12 27.14 9.22
CA TYR A 110 -48.88 27.69 8.10
C TYR A 110 -48.82 29.22 8.04
N GLU A 111 -48.48 29.86 9.15
CA GLU A 111 -48.38 31.32 9.25
C GLU A 111 -47.12 31.88 8.56
N PHE A 112 -47.27 33.05 7.95
CA PHE A 112 -46.17 33.80 7.32
C PHE A 112 -45.62 34.92 8.20
N ASP A 113 -46.46 35.51 9.05
CA ASP A 113 -46.06 36.62 9.91
C ASP A 113 -45.27 36.14 11.14
N PRO A 114 -44.03 36.64 11.38
CA PRO A 114 -43.22 36.22 12.51
C PRO A 114 -43.85 36.50 13.88
N SER A 115 -44.70 37.52 14.01
CA SER A 115 -45.37 37.85 15.28
C SER A 115 -46.40 36.78 15.64
N ASN A 116 -47.24 36.39 14.68
CA ASN A 116 -48.23 35.33 14.85
C ASN A 116 -47.59 33.96 15.11
N GLN A 117 -46.52 33.62 14.38
CA GLN A 117 -45.75 32.40 14.63
C GLN A 117 -45.20 32.34 16.06
N MET A 118 -44.60 33.44 16.53
CA MET A 118 -44.04 33.53 17.88
C MET A 118 -45.14 33.40 18.95
N MET A 119 -46.31 33.98 18.72
CA MET A 119 -47.47 33.86 19.60
C MET A 119 -47.96 32.41 19.72
N LEU A 120 -48.10 31.70 18.60
CA LEU A 120 -48.55 30.29 18.56
C LEU A 120 -47.53 29.33 19.19
N ILE A 121 -46.23 29.52 18.92
CA ILE A 121 -45.16 28.71 19.52
C ILE A 121 -45.06 28.96 21.03
N ARG A 122 -45.17 30.21 21.50
CA ARG A 122 -45.19 30.50 22.95
C ARG A 122 -46.39 29.89 23.65
N ALA A 123 -47.54 29.87 23.01
CA ALA A 123 -48.73 29.20 23.53
C ALA A 123 -48.55 27.68 23.62
N ALA A 124 -47.94 27.06 22.61
CA ALA A 124 -47.58 25.64 22.66
C ALA A 124 -46.55 25.34 23.76
N GLN A 125 -45.55 26.20 23.98
CA GLN A 125 -44.58 26.07 25.06
C GLN A 125 -45.25 26.11 26.43
N PHE A 126 -46.19 27.04 26.61
CA PHE A 126 -46.95 27.18 27.84
C PHE A 126 -47.88 25.98 28.06
N GLY A 127 -48.59 25.49 27.04
CA GLY A 127 -49.42 24.29 27.18
C GLY A 127 -48.61 23.03 27.51
N LYS A 128 -47.40 22.92 26.96
CA LYS A 128 -46.47 21.80 27.22
C LYS A 128 -46.01 21.69 28.67
N SER A 129 -45.86 22.80 29.41
CA SER A 129 -45.41 22.75 30.81
C SER A 129 -46.42 22.10 31.77
N PHE A 130 -47.67 21.90 31.34
CA PHE A 130 -48.73 21.31 32.16
C PHE A 130 -49.04 19.85 31.79
N VAL A 131 -48.34 19.28 30.81
CA VAL A 131 -48.48 17.85 30.45
C VAL A 131 -47.14 17.13 30.63
N PRO A 132 -47.06 16.15 31.54
CA PRO A 132 -45.81 15.48 31.87
C PRO A 132 -45.25 14.56 30.75
N ASP A 133 -46.09 14.06 29.84
CA ASP A 133 -45.72 13.04 28.83
C ASP A 133 -45.69 13.54 27.37
N ILE A 134 -45.65 14.86 27.11
CA ILE A 134 -45.58 15.37 25.73
C ILE A 134 -44.16 15.27 25.18
N ASP A 135 -44.03 14.55 24.07
CA ASP A 135 -42.80 14.55 23.27
C ASP A 135 -42.43 15.97 22.82
N SER A 136 -41.18 16.34 23.13
CA SER A 136 -40.61 17.66 22.87
C SER A 136 -40.09 17.82 21.46
N GLU A 137 -39.87 16.71 20.76
CA GLU A 137 -39.29 16.67 19.42
C GLU A 137 -40.08 17.48 18.36
N PRO A 138 -41.42 17.35 18.22
CA PRO A 138 -42.19 18.11 17.22
C PRO A 138 -42.12 19.62 17.45
N TYR A 139 -42.13 20.07 18.71
CA TYR A 139 -41.99 21.48 19.06
C TYR A 139 -40.63 22.05 18.64
N VAL A 140 -39.55 21.32 18.94
CA VAL A 140 -38.18 21.73 18.59
C VAL A 140 -37.96 21.72 17.08
N LYS A 141 -38.48 20.69 16.39
CA LYS A 141 -38.42 20.58 14.93
C LYS A 141 -39.15 21.73 14.25
N MET A 142 -40.35 22.08 14.72
CA MET A 142 -41.12 23.21 14.22
C MET A 142 -40.37 24.54 14.40
N CYS A 143 -39.81 24.80 15.59
CA CYS A 143 -39.01 26.01 15.83
C CYS A 143 -37.79 26.12 14.90
N ARG A 144 -37.09 25.01 14.64
CA ARG A 144 -35.97 24.97 13.70
C ARG A 144 -36.42 25.27 12.27
N THR A 145 -37.52 24.64 11.85
CA THR A 145 -38.11 24.80 10.50
C THR A 145 -38.56 26.23 10.26
N LEU A 146 -39.27 26.84 11.22
CA LEU A 146 -39.72 28.24 11.13
C LEU A 146 -38.56 29.23 11.02
N ARG A 147 -37.44 29.01 11.74
CA ARG A 147 -36.26 29.86 11.62
C ARG A 147 -35.62 29.78 10.24
N VAL A 148 -35.58 28.59 9.64
CA VAL A 148 -35.09 28.41 8.26
C VAL A 148 -36.06 29.05 7.26
N LEU A 149 -37.36 28.77 7.38
CA LEU A 149 -38.38 29.33 6.49
C LEU A 149 -38.40 30.86 6.54
N ASN A 150 -38.36 31.48 7.72
CA ASN A 150 -38.30 32.93 7.84
C ASN A 150 -37.01 33.51 7.25
N ALA A 151 -35.88 32.82 7.41
CA ALA A 151 -34.62 33.25 6.80
C ALA A 151 -34.73 33.29 5.27
N VAL A 152 -35.37 32.30 4.65
CA VAL A 152 -35.54 32.20 3.19
C VAL A 152 -36.68 33.10 2.67
N ARG A 153 -37.73 33.34 3.47
CA ARG A 153 -38.87 34.23 3.14
C ARG A 153 -38.50 35.72 3.14
N ASN A 154 -37.37 36.10 3.75
CA ASN A 154 -36.91 37.48 3.72
C ASN A 154 -36.91 38.04 2.29
N LEU A 155 -37.38 39.29 2.15
CA LEU A 155 -37.62 39.94 0.84
C LEU A 155 -36.40 39.93 -0.09
N ARG A 156 -35.18 39.94 0.48
CA ARG A 156 -33.91 39.89 -0.27
C ARG A 156 -33.57 38.51 -0.88
N ILE A 157 -34.21 37.44 -0.42
CA ILE A 157 -33.98 36.06 -0.87
C ILE A 157 -35.19 35.56 -1.69
N GLY A 158 -36.40 36.01 -1.33
CA GLY A 158 -37.58 35.93 -2.17
C GLY A 158 -38.02 34.50 -2.51
N VAL A 159 -38.03 33.59 -1.52
CA VAL A 159 -38.70 32.28 -1.67
C VAL A 159 -39.88 32.21 -0.69
N PRO A 160 -41.12 32.47 -1.15
CA PRO A 160 -42.30 32.30 -0.33
C PRO A 160 -42.60 30.79 -0.20
N LEU A 161 -42.27 30.19 0.95
CA LEU A 161 -42.49 28.77 1.23
C LEU A 161 -43.37 28.60 2.47
N THR A 162 -44.46 27.85 2.39
CA THR A 162 -45.30 27.42 3.53
C THR A 162 -44.85 26.05 4.07
N ILE A 163 -45.16 25.72 5.35
CA ILE A 163 -44.70 24.45 5.96
C ILE A 163 -45.34 23.20 5.37
N THR A 164 -46.41 23.34 4.57
CA THR A 164 -47.06 22.26 3.80
C THR A 164 -46.08 21.46 2.93
N HIS A 165 -44.89 21.98 2.73
CA HIS A 165 -43.84 21.36 1.95
C HIS A 165 -42.83 20.52 2.76
N ASP A 166 -42.91 20.50 4.10
CA ASP A 166 -41.94 19.82 4.99
C ASP A 166 -42.57 18.79 5.96
N CYS A 167 -43.82 18.39 5.75
CA CYS A 167 -44.51 17.43 6.63
C CYS A 167 -44.15 15.97 6.33
N SER A 168 -43.27 15.44 7.17
CA SER A 168 -43.09 14.01 7.45
C SER A 168 -44.38 13.40 8.01
N LEU A 169 -45.38 13.17 7.15
CA LEU A 169 -46.48 12.19 7.30
C LEU A 169 -47.39 12.24 6.05
N ALA A 170 -46.93 11.66 4.93
CA ALA A 170 -47.82 11.18 3.86
C ALA A 170 -47.02 10.35 2.84
N PHE A 171 -47.00 9.05 3.07
CA PHE A 171 -46.98 8.05 2.01
C PHE A 171 -48.11 8.42 1.03
N HIS A 172 -47.81 8.55 -0.27
CA HIS A 172 -48.73 8.94 -1.36
C HIS A 172 -48.92 10.44 -1.62
N THR A 173 -48.01 11.08 -2.37
CA THR A 173 -48.35 11.54 -3.74
C THR A 173 -47.09 11.97 -4.49
N ARG A 174 -46.88 11.30 -5.61
CA ARG A 174 -45.88 11.56 -6.64
C ARG A 174 -46.10 12.98 -7.19
N LEU A 175 -45.36 13.96 -6.66
CA LEU A 175 -44.90 15.23 -7.27
C LEU A 175 -44.74 16.30 -6.17
N GLN A 176 -43.50 16.82 -6.02
CA GLN A 176 -43.08 17.93 -5.14
C GLN A 176 -42.80 17.62 -3.64
N HIS A 177 -41.75 16.81 -3.38
CA HIS A 177 -41.09 16.80 -2.07
C HIS A 177 -40.06 17.94 -1.98
N LEU A 178 -40.31 18.94 -1.12
CA LEU A 178 -39.34 19.99 -0.79
C LEU A 178 -38.61 19.61 0.51
N SER A 179 -37.71 18.63 0.45
CA SER A 179 -36.83 18.37 1.60
C SER A 179 -35.86 19.54 1.82
N PHE A 180 -35.32 19.70 3.03
CA PHE A 180 -34.25 20.69 3.29
C PHE A 180 -33.09 20.59 2.29
N GLN A 181 -32.82 19.41 1.72
CA GLN A 181 -31.86 19.20 0.64
C GLN A 181 -32.26 19.92 -0.66
N VAL A 182 -33.52 19.79 -1.09
CA VAL A 182 -34.04 20.48 -2.30
C VAL A 182 -34.06 22.00 -2.09
N LEU A 183 -34.35 22.46 -0.86
CA LEU A 183 -34.26 23.87 -0.51
C LEU A 183 -32.83 24.39 -0.65
N LEU A 184 -31.85 23.65 -0.12
CA LEU A 184 -30.43 24.01 -0.25
C LEU A 184 -29.99 24.00 -1.72
N ASP A 185 -30.41 23.02 -2.52
CA ASP A 185 -30.13 22.96 -3.96
C ASP A 185 -30.70 24.19 -4.70
N ARG A 186 -31.92 24.62 -4.37
CA ARG A 186 -32.51 25.85 -4.92
C ARG A 186 -31.73 27.10 -4.52
N LEU A 187 -31.28 27.19 -3.26
CA LEU A 187 -30.46 28.30 -2.78
C LEU A 187 -29.09 28.34 -3.48
N VAL A 188 -28.50 27.19 -3.73
CA VAL A 188 -27.24 27.03 -4.47
C VAL A 188 -27.41 27.49 -5.93
N VAL A 189 -28.49 27.09 -6.61
CA VAL A 189 -28.80 27.55 -7.98
C VAL A 189 -29.01 29.06 -8.04
N ARG A 190 -29.66 29.65 -7.02
CA ARG A 190 -29.81 31.10 -6.85
C ARG A 190 -28.56 31.83 -6.36
N ARG A 191 -27.43 31.11 -6.16
CA ARG A 191 -26.13 31.64 -5.74
C ARG A 191 -26.09 32.17 -4.30
N HIS A 192 -27.04 31.81 -3.45
CA HIS A 192 -27.04 32.14 -2.03
C HIS A 192 -26.24 31.11 -1.21
N PHE A 193 -24.97 30.88 -1.60
CA PHE A 193 -24.11 29.85 -1.00
C PHE A 193 -23.89 30.06 0.51
N TYR A 194 -23.68 31.30 0.95
CA TYR A 194 -23.46 31.61 2.37
C TYR A 194 -24.67 31.22 3.22
N LEU A 195 -25.87 31.62 2.80
CA LEU A 195 -27.12 31.29 3.48
C LEU A 195 -27.33 29.78 3.53
N ALA A 196 -27.10 29.08 2.42
CA ALA A 196 -27.21 27.63 2.34
C ALA A 196 -26.27 26.94 3.34
N ILE A 197 -25.01 27.39 3.46
CA ILE A 197 -24.05 26.86 4.45
C ILE A 197 -24.51 27.14 5.89
N GLN A 198 -25.02 28.34 6.18
CA GLN A 198 -25.53 28.66 7.52
C GLN A 198 -26.74 27.79 7.88
N ILE A 199 -27.64 27.54 6.94
CA ILE A 199 -28.79 26.65 7.13
C ILE A 199 -28.31 25.21 7.36
N ALA A 200 -27.38 24.71 6.55
CA ALA A 200 -26.82 23.36 6.71
C ALA A 200 -26.17 23.14 8.10
N LYS A 201 -25.38 24.12 8.56
CA LYS A 201 -24.78 24.11 9.91
C LYS A 201 -25.83 24.18 11.01
N TYR A 202 -26.85 25.01 10.84
CA TYR A 202 -27.94 25.16 11.80
C TYR A 202 -28.77 23.88 11.95
N LEU A 203 -29.03 23.20 10.84
CA LEU A 203 -29.73 21.91 10.80
C LEU A 203 -28.85 20.73 11.25
N ARG A 204 -27.56 20.96 11.52
CA ARG A 204 -26.57 19.95 11.91
C ARG A 204 -26.50 18.78 10.93
N MET A 205 -26.59 19.09 9.63
CA MET A 205 -26.45 18.06 8.60
C MET A 205 -25.01 17.56 8.55
N PRO A 206 -24.77 16.29 8.16
CA PRO A 206 -23.42 15.79 7.91
C PRO A 206 -22.69 16.70 6.92
N ASP A 207 -21.41 16.99 7.18
CA ASP A 207 -20.65 17.95 6.38
C ASP A 207 -20.59 17.55 4.90
N VAL A 208 -20.50 16.25 4.61
CA VAL A 208 -20.48 15.69 3.24
C VAL A 208 -21.74 16.07 2.45
N GLU A 209 -22.92 15.94 3.07
CA GLU A 209 -24.20 16.21 2.41
C GLU A 209 -24.59 17.70 2.44
N GLY A 210 -24.08 18.44 3.41
CA GLY A 210 -24.36 19.87 3.59
C GLY A 210 -23.24 20.76 3.07
N SER A 211 -22.36 21.17 3.98
CA SER A 211 -21.35 22.21 3.75
C SER A 211 -20.41 21.87 2.58
N SER A 212 -19.89 20.64 2.53
CA SER A 212 -18.92 20.18 1.52
C SER A 212 -19.55 20.15 0.12
N ARG A 213 -20.76 19.62 -0.03
CA ARG A 213 -21.50 19.63 -1.31
C ARG A 213 -21.77 21.05 -1.81
N ILE A 214 -22.21 21.95 -0.93
CA ILE A 214 -22.47 23.35 -1.29
C ILE A 214 -21.16 24.06 -1.71
N LEU A 215 -20.05 23.78 -1.02
CA LEU A 215 -18.73 24.32 -1.36
C LEU A 215 -18.22 23.80 -2.70
N ALA A 216 -18.45 22.52 -3.04
CA ALA A 216 -18.11 21.96 -4.34
C ALA A 216 -18.87 22.66 -5.48
N HIS A 217 -20.17 22.90 -5.31
CA HIS A 217 -20.96 23.67 -6.27
C HIS A 217 -20.51 25.14 -6.38
N TRP A 218 -20.15 25.77 -5.25
CA TRP A 218 -19.56 27.11 -5.25
C TRP A 218 -18.24 27.15 -6.02
N ALA A 219 -17.35 26.17 -5.80
CA ALA A 219 -16.08 26.07 -6.52
C ALA A 219 -16.30 25.87 -8.02
N CYS A 220 -17.22 24.98 -8.41
CA CYS A 220 -17.60 24.79 -9.82
C CYS A 220 -18.15 26.07 -10.46
N TYR A 221 -18.95 26.84 -9.72
CA TYR A 221 -19.43 28.15 -10.18
C TYR A 221 -18.29 29.15 -10.35
N LYS A 222 -17.36 29.20 -9.39
CA LYS A 222 -16.21 30.11 -9.43
C LYS A 222 -15.26 29.80 -10.59
N VAL A 223 -15.02 28.53 -10.86
CA VAL A 223 -14.20 28.06 -11.98
C VAL A 223 -14.76 28.50 -13.34
N LYS A 224 -16.09 28.58 -13.49
CA LYS A 224 -16.75 29.04 -14.72
C LYS A 224 -16.54 30.54 -15.01
N GLN A 225 -16.13 31.34 -14.02
CA GLN A 225 -16.01 32.79 -14.19
C GLN A 225 -14.73 33.15 -14.97
N THR A 226 -14.87 33.31 -16.29
CA THR A 226 -13.75 33.52 -17.24
C THR A 226 -12.93 34.79 -17.03
N GLN A 227 -13.50 35.79 -16.34
CA GLN A 227 -12.89 37.11 -16.12
C GLN A 227 -11.88 37.16 -14.97
N LEU A 228 -11.89 36.15 -14.08
CA LEU A 228 -11.00 36.13 -12.93
C LEU A 228 -9.67 35.43 -13.26
N ASP A 229 -8.60 35.93 -12.63
CA ASP A 229 -7.27 35.35 -12.74
C ASP A 229 -7.22 33.92 -12.19
N ARG A 230 -6.55 33.04 -12.93
CA ARG A 230 -6.44 31.61 -12.63
C ARG A 230 -5.75 31.34 -11.30
N GLU A 231 -4.74 32.12 -10.92
CA GLU A 231 -3.97 31.87 -9.69
C GLU A 231 -4.72 32.31 -8.44
N GLN A 232 -5.44 33.43 -8.56
CA GLN A 232 -6.33 33.89 -7.51
C GLN A 232 -7.50 32.92 -7.31
N VAL A 233 -8.11 32.43 -8.41
CA VAL A 233 -9.19 31.46 -8.33
C VAL A 233 -8.73 30.15 -7.68
N ALA A 234 -7.57 29.62 -8.04
CA ALA A 234 -7.03 28.40 -7.44
C ALA A 234 -6.78 28.57 -5.93
N ARG A 235 -6.11 29.66 -5.53
CA ARG A 235 -5.85 29.96 -4.11
C ARG A 235 -7.13 30.14 -3.31
N ASP A 236 -8.08 30.91 -3.83
CA ASP A 236 -9.35 31.13 -3.14
C ASP A 236 -10.18 29.86 -2.97
N ILE A 237 -10.08 28.92 -3.92
CA ILE A 237 -10.73 27.61 -3.81
C ILE A 237 -9.99 26.77 -2.76
N ALA A 238 -8.66 26.70 -2.83
CA ALA A 238 -7.85 25.97 -1.86
C ALA A 238 -8.03 26.49 -0.42
N ASP A 239 -8.09 27.81 -0.21
CA ASP A 239 -8.27 28.43 1.11
C ASP A 239 -9.65 28.14 1.71
N LYS A 240 -10.69 28.01 0.87
CA LYS A 240 -12.07 27.78 1.33
C LYS A 240 -12.44 26.31 1.44
N LEU A 241 -11.93 25.46 0.55
CA LEU A 241 -12.18 24.01 0.59
C LEU A 241 -11.20 23.33 1.54
N GLY A 242 -9.95 23.79 1.62
CA GLY A 242 -8.91 23.19 2.44
C GLY A 242 -8.86 21.67 2.26
N TYR A 243 -8.82 20.96 3.38
CA TYR A 243 -8.95 19.50 3.46
C TYR A 243 -10.35 19.07 3.93
N ALA A 244 -11.40 19.80 3.54
CA ALA A 244 -12.76 19.48 3.96
C ALA A 244 -13.15 18.06 3.51
N PRO A 245 -13.67 17.21 4.43
CA PRO A 245 -14.05 15.84 4.09
C PRO A 245 -15.20 15.84 3.09
N GLY A 246 -15.08 15.02 2.04
CA GLY A 246 -16.12 14.79 1.04
C GLY A 246 -16.06 15.69 -0.20
N VAL A 247 -15.10 16.62 -0.31
CA VAL A 247 -14.89 17.39 -1.55
C VAL A 247 -13.71 16.82 -2.33
N SER A 248 -13.91 16.47 -3.60
CA SER A 248 -12.82 16.10 -4.52
C SER A 248 -12.48 17.28 -5.43
N TYR A 249 -11.22 17.70 -5.39
CA TYR A 249 -10.66 18.68 -6.31
C TYR A 249 -10.67 18.17 -7.75
N SER A 250 -10.61 16.85 -7.96
CA SER A 250 -10.69 16.24 -9.29
C SER A 250 -11.98 16.58 -10.05
N GLU A 251 -13.14 16.66 -9.38
CA GLU A 251 -14.40 17.02 -10.01
C GLU A 251 -14.45 18.49 -10.42
N ILE A 252 -13.89 19.35 -9.58
CA ILE A 252 -13.79 20.79 -9.80
C ILE A 252 -12.82 21.05 -10.97
N ALA A 253 -11.69 20.33 -11.01
CA ALA A 253 -10.72 20.41 -12.09
C ALA A 253 -11.29 19.87 -13.42
N LYS A 254 -12.07 18.78 -13.42
CA LYS A 254 -12.82 18.34 -14.61
C LYS A 254 -13.74 19.44 -15.13
N LYS A 255 -14.47 20.11 -14.23
CA LYS A 255 -15.31 21.25 -14.62
C LYS A 255 -14.51 22.44 -15.15
N ALA A 256 -13.30 22.66 -14.65
CA ALA A 256 -12.38 23.67 -15.19
C ALA A 256 -11.93 23.31 -16.62
N ALA A 257 -11.59 22.04 -16.84
CA ALA A 257 -11.22 21.51 -18.14
C ALA A 257 -12.37 21.63 -19.16
N ASP A 258 -13.59 21.24 -18.76
CA ASP A 258 -14.81 21.37 -19.58
C ASP A 258 -15.07 22.83 -20.01
N CYS A 259 -14.67 23.80 -19.19
CA CYS A 259 -14.80 25.23 -19.50
C CYS A 259 -13.62 25.79 -20.33
N GLY A 260 -12.72 24.94 -20.83
CA GLY A 260 -11.53 25.34 -21.59
C GLY A 260 -10.40 25.93 -20.75
N ARG A 261 -10.49 25.87 -19.42
CA ARG A 261 -9.48 26.43 -18.49
C ARG A 261 -8.49 25.35 -18.03
N THR A 262 -7.75 24.76 -18.98
CA THR A 262 -6.82 23.65 -18.75
C THR A 262 -5.75 23.99 -17.71
N GLN A 263 -5.13 25.16 -17.80
CA GLN A 263 -4.10 25.60 -16.85
C GLN A 263 -4.60 25.79 -15.41
N LEU A 264 -5.88 26.18 -15.25
CA LEU A 264 -6.52 26.21 -13.93
C LEU A 264 -6.80 24.78 -13.43
N ALA A 265 -7.23 23.88 -14.31
CA ALA A 265 -7.46 22.48 -13.97
C ALA A 265 -6.18 21.81 -13.44
N ILE A 266 -5.03 22.02 -14.11
CA ILE A 266 -3.73 21.48 -13.68
C ILE A 266 -3.38 21.95 -12.26
N LYS A 267 -3.48 23.25 -11.99
CA LYS A 267 -3.21 23.81 -10.65
C LYS A 267 -4.18 23.28 -9.59
N LEU A 268 -5.46 23.09 -9.93
CA LEU A 268 -6.45 22.55 -8.99
C LEU A 268 -6.18 21.08 -8.65
N ILE A 269 -5.63 20.31 -9.59
CA ILE A 269 -5.29 18.90 -9.41
C ILE A 269 -4.12 18.72 -8.44
N ASP A 270 -3.23 19.70 -8.29
CA ASP A 270 -2.13 19.65 -7.31
C ASP A 270 -2.64 19.59 -5.86
N TYR A 271 -3.85 20.09 -5.60
CA TYR A 271 -4.48 20.03 -4.29
C TYR A 271 -5.22 18.70 -4.03
N GLU A 272 -5.37 17.83 -5.03
CA GLU A 272 -5.99 16.52 -4.85
C GLU A 272 -4.98 15.53 -4.22
N PRO A 273 -5.24 15.00 -3.01
CA PRO A 273 -4.32 14.09 -2.34
C PRO A 273 -4.27 12.69 -2.97
N ARG A 274 -5.29 12.32 -3.76
CA ARG A 274 -5.43 10.97 -4.35
C ARG A 274 -4.80 10.92 -5.74
N ALA A 275 -3.62 10.30 -5.84
CA ALA A 275 -2.92 10.08 -7.10
C ALA A 275 -3.77 9.34 -8.16
N SER A 276 -4.63 8.41 -7.74
CA SER A 276 -5.51 7.65 -8.63
C SER A 276 -6.58 8.49 -9.34
N LEU A 277 -6.92 9.66 -8.81
CA LEU A 277 -7.83 10.61 -9.46
C LEU A 277 -7.07 11.68 -10.25
N GLN A 278 -5.88 12.03 -9.76
CA GLN A 278 -5.00 13.02 -10.36
C GLN A 278 -4.40 12.54 -11.69
N VAL A 279 -3.80 11.35 -11.73
CA VAL A 279 -3.09 10.84 -12.91
C VAL A 279 -4.02 10.69 -14.13
N PRO A 280 -5.21 10.04 -14.04
CA PRO A 280 -6.09 9.91 -15.20
C PRO A 280 -6.62 11.25 -15.73
N LEU A 281 -6.76 12.25 -14.86
CA LEU A 281 -7.20 13.57 -15.26
C LEU A 281 -6.09 14.36 -15.97
N LEU A 282 -4.83 14.24 -15.51
CA LEU A 282 -3.68 14.83 -16.19
C LEU A 282 -3.47 14.24 -17.59
N LEU A 283 -3.62 12.92 -17.74
CA LEU A 283 -3.57 12.26 -19.05
C LEU A 283 -4.65 12.81 -20.01
N LYS A 284 -5.88 13.00 -19.52
CA LYS A 284 -6.97 13.62 -20.31
C LYS A 284 -6.70 15.06 -20.71
N LEU A 285 -5.88 15.78 -19.94
CA LEU A 285 -5.48 17.16 -20.22
C LEU A 285 -4.29 17.25 -21.18
N GLY A 286 -3.69 16.11 -21.58
CA GLY A 286 -2.48 16.06 -22.41
C GLY A 286 -1.19 16.32 -21.63
N GLU A 287 -1.24 16.29 -20.29
CA GLU A 287 -0.07 16.51 -19.43
C GLU A 287 0.63 15.19 -19.12
N ASP A 288 1.31 14.67 -20.13
CA ASP A 288 1.95 13.36 -20.16
C ASP A 288 3.09 13.23 -19.13
N ILE A 289 4.08 14.11 -19.17
CA ILE A 289 5.24 14.06 -18.25
C ILE A 289 4.82 14.29 -16.78
N PRO A 290 4.01 15.31 -16.44
CA PRO A 290 3.54 15.50 -15.06
C PRO A 290 2.73 14.31 -14.55
N SER A 291 1.95 13.64 -15.41
CA SER A 291 1.22 12.43 -15.03
C SER A 291 2.14 11.28 -14.69
N LEU A 292 3.26 11.11 -15.42
CA LEU A 292 4.26 10.09 -15.16
C LEU A 292 4.97 10.31 -13.83
N VAL A 293 5.40 11.55 -13.57
CA VAL A 293 6.05 11.92 -12.29
C VAL A 293 5.12 11.63 -11.12
N LYS A 294 3.86 12.06 -11.19
CA LYS A 294 2.88 11.83 -10.12
C LYS A 294 2.52 10.35 -9.94
N ALA A 295 2.51 9.57 -11.02
CA ALA A 295 2.33 8.13 -10.93
C ALA A 295 3.54 7.46 -10.23
N ILE A 296 4.76 7.88 -10.54
CA ILE A 296 5.99 7.40 -9.90
C ILE A 296 5.99 7.76 -8.40
N ASP A 297 5.69 9.01 -8.06
CA ASP A 297 5.64 9.50 -6.67
C ASP A 297 4.57 8.79 -5.84
N SER A 298 3.49 8.32 -6.48
CA SER A 298 2.45 7.54 -5.80
C SER A 298 2.90 6.14 -5.36
N GLY A 299 3.99 5.62 -5.93
CA GLY A 299 4.47 4.26 -5.70
C GLY A 299 3.55 3.15 -6.23
N ASN A 300 2.43 3.48 -6.87
CA ASN A 300 1.50 2.50 -7.42
C ASN A 300 1.94 2.08 -8.84
N THR A 301 2.41 0.84 -8.97
CA THR A 301 2.88 0.29 -10.25
C THR A 301 1.81 0.26 -11.33
N ASP A 302 0.54 0.07 -10.96
CA ASP A 302 -0.57 -0.01 -11.92
C ASP A 302 -0.83 1.35 -12.55
N LEU A 303 -0.75 2.43 -11.75
CA LEU A 303 -0.84 3.80 -12.28
C LEU A 303 0.32 4.13 -13.22
N VAL A 304 1.53 3.67 -12.89
CA VAL A 304 2.69 3.85 -13.78
C VAL A 304 2.49 3.09 -15.08
N TYR A 305 1.97 1.86 -15.06
CA TYR A 305 1.65 1.12 -16.28
C TYR A 305 0.57 1.79 -17.12
N ILE A 306 -0.48 2.33 -16.51
CA ILE A 306 -1.53 3.08 -17.21
C ILE A 306 -0.91 4.26 -17.99
N VAL A 307 -0.04 5.04 -17.34
CA VAL A 307 0.66 6.15 -17.99
C VAL A 307 1.59 5.63 -19.09
N LEU A 308 2.43 4.63 -18.81
CA LEU A 308 3.37 4.08 -19.79
C LEU A 308 2.68 3.57 -21.07
N LEU A 309 1.57 2.86 -20.94
CA LEU A 309 0.81 2.37 -22.08
C LEU A 309 0.15 3.52 -22.86
N HIS A 310 -0.38 4.53 -22.16
CA HIS A 310 -0.92 5.73 -22.79
C HIS A 310 0.15 6.51 -23.58
N LEU A 311 1.34 6.69 -22.99
CA LEU A 311 2.46 7.37 -23.65
C LEU A 311 2.96 6.58 -24.86
N ARG A 312 3.01 5.25 -24.77
CA ARG A 312 3.43 4.41 -25.90
C ARG A 312 2.47 4.53 -27.09
N ASP A 313 1.17 4.60 -26.82
CA ASP A 313 0.14 4.60 -27.86
C ASP A 313 -0.08 5.99 -28.48
N ASN A 314 0.22 7.07 -27.76
CA ASN A 314 0.01 8.46 -28.21
C ASN A 314 1.28 9.20 -28.67
N MET A 315 2.47 8.63 -28.45
CA MET A 315 3.75 9.25 -28.82
C MET A 315 4.54 8.35 -29.77
N PRO A 316 5.41 8.90 -30.65
CA PRO A 316 6.29 8.08 -31.47
C PRO A 316 7.28 7.31 -30.60
N MET A 317 7.56 6.05 -30.96
CA MET A 317 8.37 5.12 -30.14
C MET A 317 9.73 5.69 -29.71
N ALA A 318 10.41 6.44 -30.60
CA ALA A 318 11.71 7.04 -30.29
C ALA A 318 11.61 8.13 -29.20
N GLU A 319 10.60 9.00 -29.28
CA GLU A 319 10.36 10.05 -28.28
C GLU A 319 9.96 9.45 -26.93
N PHE A 320 9.13 8.40 -26.96
CA PHE A 320 8.74 7.64 -25.79
C PHE A 320 9.94 7.00 -25.08
N GLN A 321 10.82 6.31 -25.83
CA GLN A 321 12.03 5.72 -25.28
C GLN A 321 12.97 6.79 -24.68
N MET A 322 13.16 7.92 -25.37
CA MET A 322 13.96 9.05 -24.84
C MET A 322 13.38 9.62 -23.54
N THR A 323 12.05 9.74 -23.47
CA THR A 323 11.37 10.31 -22.30
C THR A 323 11.50 9.39 -21.09
N ILE A 324 11.24 8.09 -21.26
CA ILE A 324 11.28 7.13 -20.14
C ILE A 324 12.69 6.93 -19.62
N ARG A 325 13.72 7.06 -20.46
CA ARG A 325 15.12 6.96 -20.04
C ARG A 325 15.47 7.92 -18.89
N ASN A 326 14.82 9.08 -18.83
CA ASN A 326 15.02 10.06 -17.74
C ASN A 326 14.44 9.60 -16.40
N TYR A 327 13.61 8.55 -16.39
CA TYR A 327 12.88 8.04 -15.23
C TYR A 327 13.22 6.56 -14.99
N PRO A 328 14.22 6.23 -14.14
CA PRO A 328 14.71 4.86 -13.97
C PRO A 328 13.65 3.83 -13.56
N LEU A 329 12.70 4.21 -12.70
CA LEU A 329 11.60 3.33 -12.28
C LEU A 329 10.70 2.97 -13.46
N ALA A 330 10.28 3.98 -14.23
CA ALA A 330 9.46 3.80 -15.41
C ALA A 330 10.18 2.95 -16.47
N GLN A 331 11.48 3.17 -16.68
CA GLN A 331 12.31 2.37 -17.60
C GLN A 331 12.35 0.91 -17.14
N SER A 332 12.57 0.64 -15.85
CA SER A 332 12.62 -0.72 -15.32
C SER A 332 11.28 -1.47 -15.46
N LEU A 333 10.15 -0.77 -15.24
CA LEU A 333 8.82 -1.33 -15.40
C LEU A 333 8.48 -1.58 -16.86
N TYR A 334 8.90 -0.69 -17.76
CA TYR A 334 8.74 -0.87 -19.20
C TYR A 334 9.59 -2.03 -19.73
N LEU A 335 10.86 -2.15 -19.32
CA LEU A 335 11.71 -3.30 -19.65
C LEU A 335 11.09 -4.62 -19.17
N LYS A 336 10.45 -4.63 -17.99
CA LYS A 336 9.70 -5.79 -17.51
C LYS A 336 8.48 -6.10 -18.41
N TYR A 337 7.71 -5.08 -18.79
CA TYR A 337 6.57 -5.24 -19.69
C TYR A 337 6.99 -5.82 -21.06
N CYS A 338 8.09 -5.31 -21.63
CA CYS A 338 8.62 -5.81 -22.91
C CYS A 338 9.07 -7.26 -22.82
N ARG A 339 9.68 -7.71 -21.72
CA ARG A 339 10.06 -9.12 -21.54
C ARG A 339 8.89 -10.09 -21.69
N ASP A 340 7.69 -9.68 -21.27
CA ASP A 340 6.50 -10.55 -21.28
C ASP A 340 5.70 -10.43 -22.58
N HIS A 341 5.68 -9.25 -23.22
CA HIS A 341 4.79 -8.98 -24.36
C HIS A 341 5.51 -8.77 -25.70
N ASN A 342 6.73 -8.22 -25.70
CA ASN A 342 7.44 -7.90 -26.93
C ASN A 342 8.96 -7.97 -26.74
N ILE A 343 9.52 -9.10 -27.15
CA ILE A 343 10.93 -9.42 -27.01
C ILE A 343 11.80 -8.64 -28.00
N GLU A 344 11.28 -8.33 -29.18
CA GLU A 344 12.03 -7.60 -30.22
C GLU A 344 12.30 -6.16 -29.79
N THR A 345 11.29 -5.48 -29.23
CA THR A 345 11.48 -4.12 -28.73
C THR A 345 12.45 -4.08 -27.54
N LEU A 346 12.47 -5.13 -26.70
CA LEU A 346 13.45 -5.24 -25.63
C LEU A 346 14.89 -5.30 -26.17
N ARG A 347 15.10 -6.05 -27.25
CA ARG A 347 16.40 -6.15 -27.91
C ARG A 347 16.82 -4.80 -28.49
N ASP A 348 15.92 -4.09 -29.16
CA ASP A 348 16.19 -2.76 -29.71
C ASP A 348 16.58 -1.76 -28.61
N ILE A 349 15.91 -1.82 -27.45
CA ILE A 349 16.25 -0.97 -26.30
C ILE A 349 17.66 -1.29 -25.78
N TYR A 350 18.02 -2.57 -25.66
CA TYR A 350 19.38 -2.95 -25.24
C TYR A 350 20.45 -2.54 -26.25
N ASP A 351 20.11 -2.50 -27.54
CA ASP A 351 21.00 -2.01 -28.59
C ASP A 351 21.15 -0.48 -28.55
N GLN A 352 20.09 0.26 -28.30
CA GLN A 352 20.15 1.72 -28.17
C GLN A 352 20.85 2.20 -26.88
N GLU A 353 20.72 1.47 -25.78
CA GLU A 353 21.33 1.81 -24.49
C GLU A 353 22.80 1.35 -24.37
N ASP A 354 23.37 0.72 -25.41
CA ASP A 354 24.67 0.04 -25.37
C ASP A 354 24.81 -0.94 -24.19
N ASN A 355 23.68 -1.51 -23.74
CA ASN A 355 23.65 -2.45 -22.62
C ASN A 355 23.95 -3.87 -23.12
N HIS A 356 25.20 -4.06 -23.56
CA HIS A 356 25.67 -5.32 -24.13
C HIS A 356 25.63 -6.49 -23.14
N ASN A 357 25.74 -6.22 -21.82
CA ASN A 357 25.61 -7.26 -20.79
C ASN A 357 24.18 -7.81 -20.71
N ALA A 358 23.16 -6.92 -20.73
CA ALA A 358 21.77 -7.33 -20.72
C ALA A 358 21.38 -8.06 -22.01
N LYS A 359 21.89 -7.59 -23.17
CA LYS A 359 21.74 -8.26 -24.46
C LYS A 359 22.34 -9.67 -24.47
N ALA A 360 23.53 -9.84 -23.91
CA ALA A 360 24.16 -11.14 -23.81
C ALA A 360 23.37 -12.12 -22.91
N ALA A 361 22.89 -11.63 -21.76
CA ALA A 361 22.03 -12.41 -20.87
C ALA A 361 20.69 -12.79 -21.51
N PHE A 362 20.17 -11.92 -22.38
CA PHE A 362 18.99 -12.19 -23.18
C PHE A 362 19.22 -13.38 -24.14
N TYR A 363 20.30 -13.37 -24.93
CA TYR A 363 20.64 -14.51 -25.81
C TYR A 363 20.88 -15.82 -25.04
N LEU A 364 21.44 -15.75 -23.83
CA LEU A 364 21.59 -16.92 -22.96
C LEU A 364 20.23 -17.51 -22.55
N LYS A 365 19.25 -16.67 -22.20
CA LYS A 365 17.90 -17.16 -21.88
C LYS A 365 17.23 -17.77 -23.10
N GLU A 366 17.34 -17.10 -24.25
CA GLU A 366 16.81 -17.56 -25.53
C GLU A 366 17.38 -18.94 -25.90
N CYS A 367 18.65 -19.22 -25.61
CA CYS A 367 19.31 -20.50 -25.87
C CYS A 367 18.64 -21.71 -25.18
N TYR A 368 17.98 -21.50 -24.03
CA TYR A 368 17.33 -22.56 -23.27
C TYR A 368 15.81 -22.59 -23.45
N GLU A 369 15.26 -21.69 -24.24
CA GLU A 369 13.82 -21.61 -24.48
C GLU A 369 13.40 -22.61 -25.58
N PRO A 370 12.41 -23.49 -25.32
CA PRO A 370 12.07 -24.59 -26.25
C PRO A 370 11.46 -24.12 -27.57
N LYS A 371 10.99 -22.86 -27.62
CA LYS A 371 10.40 -22.24 -28.81
C LYS A 371 11.42 -21.56 -29.71
N ASN A 372 12.71 -21.58 -29.36
CA ASN A 372 13.73 -20.89 -30.12
C ASN A 372 13.97 -21.57 -31.48
N SER A 373 13.92 -20.78 -32.56
CA SER A 373 14.22 -21.23 -33.92
C SER A 373 15.72 -21.33 -34.19
N THR A 374 16.58 -20.71 -33.37
CA THR A 374 18.03 -20.69 -33.55
C THR A 374 18.71 -21.86 -32.84
N THR A 375 19.79 -22.37 -33.43
CA THR A 375 20.58 -23.42 -32.77
C THR A 375 21.25 -22.87 -31.52
N LYS A 376 21.29 -23.65 -30.43
CA LYS A 376 21.96 -23.29 -29.16
C LYS A 376 23.38 -22.75 -29.37
N ALA A 377 24.12 -23.34 -30.31
CA ALA A 377 25.48 -22.93 -30.63
C ALA A 377 25.56 -21.51 -31.23
N ALA A 378 24.57 -21.11 -32.04
CA ALA A 378 24.49 -19.78 -32.62
C ALA A 378 24.11 -18.74 -31.55
N SER A 379 23.11 -19.02 -30.71
CA SER A 379 22.70 -18.12 -29.62
C SER A 379 23.85 -17.88 -28.62
N LEU A 380 24.62 -18.94 -28.29
CA LEU A 380 25.82 -18.82 -27.44
C LEU A 380 26.93 -17.98 -28.11
N GLU A 381 27.10 -18.08 -29.43
CA GLU A 381 28.07 -17.26 -30.16
C GLU A 381 27.67 -15.77 -30.15
N SER A 382 26.38 -15.48 -30.34
CA SER A 382 25.85 -14.11 -30.21
C SER A 382 25.97 -13.56 -28.78
N ALA A 383 25.73 -14.40 -27.76
CA ALA A 383 25.92 -14.03 -26.36
C ALA A 383 27.38 -13.70 -26.05
N LYS A 384 28.31 -14.56 -26.48
CA LYS A 384 29.76 -14.35 -26.37
C LYS A 384 30.20 -13.04 -27.03
N GLN A 385 29.79 -12.79 -28.26
CA GLN A 385 30.16 -11.55 -28.97
C GLN A 385 29.64 -10.32 -28.21
N SER A 386 28.43 -10.40 -27.66
CA SER A 386 27.85 -9.33 -26.85
C SER A 386 28.62 -9.12 -25.53
N TYR A 387 29.04 -10.19 -24.83
CA TYR A 387 29.87 -10.06 -23.62
C TYR A 387 31.26 -9.49 -23.92
N ARG A 388 31.85 -9.81 -25.08
CA ARG A 388 33.12 -9.20 -25.53
C ARG A 388 32.95 -7.70 -25.75
N SER A 389 31.88 -7.28 -26.43
CA SER A 389 31.54 -5.85 -26.57
C SER A 389 31.32 -5.17 -25.21
N ALA A 390 30.75 -5.90 -24.24
CA ALA A 390 30.55 -5.43 -22.87
C ALA A 390 31.82 -5.39 -22.00
N ARG A 391 32.98 -5.79 -22.54
CA ARG A 391 34.26 -5.98 -21.79
C ARG A 391 34.16 -6.97 -20.62
N ASN A 392 33.22 -7.93 -20.70
CA ASN A 392 33.05 -8.98 -19.69
C ASN A 392 33.73 -10.27 -20.14
N GLU A 393 35.05 -10.34 -19.97
CA GLU A 393 35.88 -11.46 -20.43
C GLU A 393 35.52 -12.78 -19.75
N PHE A 394 35.15 -12.72 -18.46
CA PHE A 394 34.72 -13.91 -17.72
C PHE A 394 33.45 -14.51 -18.34
N ALA A 395 32.42 -13.72 -18.59
CA ALA A 395 31.18 -14.25 -19.17
C ALA A 395 31.38 -14.74 -20.61
N ALA A 396 32.23 -14.06 -21.40
CA ALA A 396 32.59 -14.49 -22.75
C ALA A 396 33.32 -15.85 -22.75
N THR A 397 34.31 -16.04 -21.86
CA THR A 397 35.03 -17.31 -21.71
C THR A 397 34.12 -18.45 -21.24
N MET A 398 33.19 -18.19 -20.32
CA MET A 398 32.19 -19.18 -19.90
C MET A 398 31.26 -19.60 -21.06
N CYS A 399 30.85 -18.67 -21.93
CA CYS A 399 30.05 -19.00 -23.12
C CYS A 399 30.85 -19.87 -24.10
N GLU A 400 32.15 -19.59 -24.29
CA GLU A 400 33.04 -20.40 -25.12
C GLU A 400 33.25 -21.81 -24.55
N GLU A 401 33.48 -21.92 -23.24
CA GLU A 401 33.63 -23.21 -22.55
C GLU A 401 32.36 -24.06 -22.65
N GLN A 402 31.18 -23.44 -22.50
CA GLN A 402 29.90 -24.11 -22.67
C GLN A 402 29.70 -24.59 -24.11
N GLN A 403 30.03 -23.76 -25.11
CA GLN A 403 29.94 -24.17 -26.52
C GLN A 403 30.88 -25.33 -26.85
N LYS A 404 32.10 -25.33 -26.29
CA LYS A 404 33.05 -26.46 -26.40
C LYS A 404 32.51 -27.72 -25.72
N LEU A 405 31.88 -27.58 -24.55
CA LEU A 405 31.35 -28.72 -23.79
C LEU A 405 30.21 -29.40 -24.55
N LEU A 406 29.28 -28.62 -25.11
CA LEU A 406 28.20 -29.14 -25.93
C LEU A 406 28.71 -29.90 -27.17
N LYS A 407 29.74 -29.37 -27.84
CA LYS A 407 30.40 -30.07 -28.96
C LYS A 407 31.02 -31.39 -28.51
N TYR A 408 31.70 -31.38 -27.36
CA TYR A 408 32.30 -32.60 -26.80
C TYR A 408 31.21 -33.63 -26.44
N GLN A 409 30.15 -33.20 -25.76
CA GLN A 409 29.01 -34.04 -25.38
C GLN A 409 28.35 -34.68 -26.61
N ASN A 410 28.09 -33.92 -27.68
CA ASN A 410 27.59 -34.50 -28.95
C ASN A 410 28.48 -35.66 -29.44
N THR A 411 29.81 -35.48 -29.44
CA THR A 411 30.72 -36.56 -29.87
C THR A 411 30.75 -37.75 -28.91
N LEU A 412 30.41 -37.56 -27.62
CA LEU A 412 30.27 -38.64 -26.66
C LEU A 412 28.95 -39.38 -26.85
N GLU A 413 27.86 -38.68 -27.14
CA GLU A 413 26.57 -39.30 -27.47
C GLU A 413 26.68 -40.20 -28.69
N ASP A 414 27.35 -39.73 -29.74
CA ASP A 414 27.57 -40.53 -30.96
C ASP A 414 28.38 -41.81 -30.68
N LYS A 415 29.39 -41.72 -29.79
CA LYS A 415 30.28 -42.83 -29.45
C LYS A 415 29.63 -43.86 -28.53
N PHE A 416 28.95 -43.40 -27.48
CA PHE A 416 28.42 -44.26 -26.42
C PHE A 416 26.93 -44.55 -26.56
N ARG A 417 26.24 -43.91 -27.50
CA ARG A 417 24.78 -43.99 -27.73
C ARG A 417 23.98 -43.80 -26.44
N ARG A 418 24.38 -42.79 -25.66
CA ARG A 418 23.77 -42.40 -24.38
C ARG A 418 23.66 -40.88 -24.33
N GLU A 419 22.76 -40.39 -23.49
CA GLU A 419 22.56 -38.96 -23.29
C GLU A 419 23.73 -38.34 -22.49
N PHE A 420 24.39 -37.35 -23.09
CA PHE A 420 25.43 -36.52 -22.49
C PHE A 420 25.13 -35.03 -22.63
N VAL A 421 24.40 -34.62 -23.67
CA VAL A 421 24.17 -33.22 -24.03
C VAL A 421 23.28 -32.56 -22.98
N GLY A 422 23.76 -31.43 -22.45
CA GLY A 422 23.05 -30.66 -21.42
C GLY A 422 23.41 -31.04 -19.99
N LEU A 423 24.19 -32.11 -19.78
CA LEU A 423 24.79 -32.38 -18.48
C LEU A 423 25.79 -31.30 -18.09
N SER A 424 25.97 -31.08 -16.79
CA SER A 424 27.07 -30.24 -16.32
C SER A 424 28.42 -30.90 -16.62
N LEU A 425 29.52 -30.13 -16.64
CA LEU A 425 30.86 -30.70 -16.74
C LEU A 425 31.13 -31.76 -15.66
N HIS A 426 30.62 -31.54 -14.44
CA HIS A 426 30.76 -32.47 -13.33
C HIS A 426 30.07 -33.80 -13.62
N ASP A 427 28.82 -33.75 -14.07
CA ASP A 427 28.02 -34.93 -14.35
C ASP A 427 28.54 -35.67 -15.60
N THR A 428 29.04 -34.92 -16.58
CA THR A 428 29.72 -35.48 -17.77
C THR A 428 30.94 -36.30 -17.36
N VAL A 429 31.81 -35.74 -16.51
CA VAL A 429 32.98 -36.45 -16.00
C VAL A 429 32.56 -37.65 -15.14
N HIS A 430 31.50 -37.51 -14.33
CA HIS A 430 31.01 -38.60 -13.49
C HIS A 430 30.50 -39.77 -14.34
N LEU A 431 29.70 -39.49 -15.36
CA LEU A 431 29.17 -40.51 -16.27
C LEU A 431 30.29 -41.22 -17.04
N LEU A 432 31.32 -40.50 -17.49
CA LEU A 432 32.50 -41.09 -18.10
C LEU A 432 33.26 -42.02 -17.13
N LEU A 433 33.39 -41.63 -15.85
CA LEU A 433 34.00 -42.48 -14.83
C LEU A 433 33.15 -43.72 -14.55
N MET A 434 31.82 -43.59 -14.54
CA MET A 434 30.89 -44.73 -14.40
C MET A 434 30.92 -45.67 -15.61
N LEU A 435 31.30 -45.17 -16.79
CA LEU A 435 31.56 -45.96 -17.99
C LEU A 435 32.97 -46.56 -18.04
N ASN A 436 33.78 -46.36 -17.00
CA ASN A 436 35.18 -46.77 -16.90
C ASN A 436 36.13 -46.08 -17.92
N GLU A 437 35.71 -44.95 -18.50
CA GLU A 437 36.46 -44.18 -19.50
C GLU A 437 37.35 -43.11 -18.86
N VAL A 438 38.28 -43.58 -18.01
CA VAL A 438 39.15 -42.72 -17.18
C VAL A 438 40.01 -41.78 -18.02
N LYS A 439 40.46 -42.21 -19.21
CA LYS A 439 41.29 -41.38 -20.09
C LYS A 439 40.54 -40.16 -20.63
N LEU A 440 39.26 -40.33 -21.00
CA LEU A 440 38.43 -39.22 -21.47
C LEU A 440 38.06 -38.28 -20.32
N ALA A 441 37.75 -38.83 -19.14
CA ALA A 441 37.51 -38.06 -17.92
C ALA A 441 38.73 -37.20 -17.53
N GLU A 442 39.95 -37.76 -17.60
CA GLU A 442 41.18 -37.02 -17.30
C GLU A 442 41.46 -35.91 -18.34
N LYS A 443 41.19 -36.15 -19.63
CA LYS A 443 41.30 -35.11 -20.67
C LYS A 443 40.40 -33.92 -20.35
N LEU A 444 39.11 -34.17 -20.06
CA LEU A 444 38.18 -33.11 -19.67
C LEU A 444 38.62 -32.38 -18.39
N ARG A 445 39.16 -33.10 -17.40
CA ARG A 445 39.73 -32.50 -16.19
C ARG A 445 40.84 -31.50 -16.52
N THR A 446 41.76 -31.87 -17.41
CA THR A 446 42.90 -31.02 -17.79
C THR A 446 42.47 -29.82 -18.64
N GLU A 447 41.57 -30.02 -19.61
CA GLU A 447 41.11 -28.97 -20.53
C GLU A 447 40.30 -27.88 -19.80
N TYR A 448 39.39 -28.28 -18.91
CA TYR A 448 38.53 -27.37 -18.15
C TYR A 448 39.10 -27.01 -16.78
N LYS A 449 40.34 -27.41 -16.48
CA LYS A 449 41.04 -27.13 -15.22
C LYS A 449 40.19 -27.46 -13.97
N VAL A 450 39.49 -28.59 -14.00
CA VAL A 450 38.66 -29.04 -12.89
C VAL A 450 39.54 -29.23 -11.64
N PRO A 451 39.19 -28.65 -10.48
CA PRO A 451 40.02 -28.76 -9.28
C PRO A 451 40.31 -30.21 -8.91
N ASP A 452 41.59 -30.52 -8.64
CA ASP A 452 42.03 -31.88 -8.29
C ASP A 452 41.23 -32.45 -7.11
N ARG A 453 40.93 -31.63 -6.09
CA ARG A 453 40.10 -32.05 -4.95
C ARG A 453 38.74 -32.58 -5.37
N ARG A 454 38.07 -31.90 -6.31
CA ARG A 454 36.73 -32.27 -6.79
C ARG A 454 36.77 -33.52 -7.66
N TYR A 455 37.75 -33.62 -8.54
CA TYR A 455 37.93 -34.80 -9.38
C TYR A 455 38.26 -36.05 -8.57
N TRP A 456 39.16 -35.95 -7.58
CA TRP A 456 39.49 -37.06 -6.69
C TRP A 456 38.27 -37.57 -5.94
N TRP A 457 37.44 -36.67 -5.40
CA TRP A 457 36.20 -37.05 -4.74
C TRP A 457 35.26 -37.82 -5.66
N LEU A 458 35.04 -37.28 -6.87
CA LEU A 458 34.19 -37.88 -7.88
C LEU A 458 34.69 -39.28 -8.28
N ARG A 459 36.00 -39.43 -8.46
CA ARG A 459 36.64 -40.69 -8.85
C ARG A 459 36.55 -41.76 -7.77
N ILE A 460 36.74 -41.41 -6.50
CA ILE A 460 36.55 -42.35 -5.37
C ILE A 460 35.11 -42.83 -5.31
N LEU A 461 34.14 -41.89 -5.40
CA LEU A 461 32.72 -42.25 -5.38
C LEU A 461 32.33 -43.14 -6.57
N SER A 462 32.85 -42.84 -7.77
CA SER A 462 32.56 -43.61 -8.98
C SER A 462 33.15 -45.03 -8.89
N LEU A 463 34.41 -45.17 -8.48
CA LEU A 463 35.06 -46.47 -8.31
C LEU A 463 34.36 -47.34 -7.26
N ALA A 464 33.92 -46.73 -6.16
CA ALA A 464 33.19 -47.44 -5.12
C ALA A 464 31.79 -47.87 -5.58
N ALA A 465 31.08 -47.01 -6.34
CA ALA A 465 29.78 -47.36 -6.92
C ALA A 465 29.90 -48.52 -7.93
N LEU A 466 31.01 -48.59 -8.67
CA LEU A 466 31.32 -49.71 -9.56
C LEU A 466 31.87 -50.96 -8.83
N SER A 467 32.09 -50.89 -7.52
CA SER A 467 32.74 -51.95 -6.72
C SER A 467 34.15 -52.33 -7.21
N GLU A 468 34.86 -51.40 -7.86
CA GLU A 468 36.21 -51.58 -8.40
C GLU A 468 37.28 -51.23 -7.35
N TRP A 469 37.35 -52.04 -6.29
CA TRP A 469 38.22 -51.82 -5.13
C TRP A 469 39.72 -51.95 -5.47
N SER A 470 40.05 -52.81 -6.42
CA SER A 470 41.44 -53.00 -6.89
C SER A 470 41.99 -51.73 -7.56
N GLU A 471 41.18 -51.09 -8.39
CA GLU A 471 41.51 -49.82 -9.04
C GLU A 471 41.49 -48.66 -8.04
N LEU A 472 40.65 -48.71 -6.99
CA LEU A 472 40.69 -47.74 -5.90
C LEU A 472 42.01 -47.80 -5.11
N ASP A 473 42.51 -48.99 -4.81
CA ASP A 473 43.82 -49.17 -4.16
C ASP A 473 44.97 -48.66 -5.05
N LYS A 474 44.97 -49.02 -6.34
CA LYS A 474 45.93 -48.47 -7.31
C LYS A 474 45.86 -46.95 -7.36
N PHE A 475 44.65 -46.38 -7.45
CA PHE A 475 44.43 -44.94 -7.49
C PHE A 475 45.00 -44.24 -6.25
N SER A 476 44.79 -44.81 -5.07
CA SER A 476 45.33 -44.28 -3.80
C SER A 476 46.86 -44.18 -3.80
N LYS A 477 47.56 -44.99 -4.60
CA LYS A 477 49.03 -45.06 -4.65
C LYS A 477 49.63 -44.14 -5.73
N THR A 478 48.82 -43.62 -6.65
CA THR A 478 49.31 -42.82 -7.80
C THR A 478 49.94 -41.49 -7.38
N LYS A 479 49.26 -40.71 -6.53
CA LYS A 479 49.73 -39.42 -6.00
C LYS A 479 49.20 -39.24 -4.58
N LYS A 480 49.81 -38.32 -3.83
CA LYS A 480 49.28 -37.93 -2.52
C LYS A 480 47.88 -37.31 -2.71
N SER A 481 46.89 -37.88 -2.05
CA SER A 481 45.50 -37.41 -2.17
C SER A 481 45.36 -35.95 -1.70
N PRO A 482 44.81 -35.04 -2.53
CA PRO A 482 44.60 -33.64 -2.16
C PRO A 482 43.42 -33.44 -1.20
N ILE A 483 42.60 -34.48 -0.99
CA ILE A 483 41.47 -34.51 -0.06
C ILE A 483 41.75 -35.33 1.21
N GLY A 484 42.95 -35.91 1.32
CA GLY A 484 43.29 -36.87 2.36
C GLY A 484 42.82 -38.29 2.05
N TYR A 485 42.98 -39.20 3.02
CA TYR A 485 42.61 -40.63 2.89
C TYR A 485 41.36 -40.98 3.68
N GLU A 486 40.89 -40.07 4.53
CA GLU A 486 39.61 -40.12 5.23
C GLU A 486 38.44 -40.44 4.28
N PRO A 487 38.35 -39.83 3.09
CA PRO A 487 37.25 -40.11 2.16
C PRO A 487 37.28 -41.52 1.59
N PHE A 488 38.47 -42.10 1.42
CA PHE A 488 38.61 -43.49 0.97
C PHE A 488 38.04 -44.44 2.02
N VAL A 489 38.31 -44.18 3.30
CA VAL A 489 37.81 -44.98 4.43
C VAL A 489 36.28 -44.86 4.54
N ASP A 490 35.74 -43.63 4.54
CA ASP A 490 34.29 -43.41 4.67
C ASP A 490 33.51 -44.06 3.52
N VAL A 491 34.04 -44.00 2.29
CA VAL A 491 33.39 -44.61 1.13
C VAL A 491 33.46 -46.14 1.19
N CYS A 492 34.59 -46.73 1.59
CA CYS A 492 34.69 -48.18 1.78
C CYS A 492 33.75 -48.69 2.88
N LEU A 493 33.62 -47.93 3.97
CA LEU A 493 32.67 -48.22 5.06
C LEU A 493 31.22 -48.16 4.58
N LYS A 494 30.87 -47.20 3.71
CA LYS A 494 29.51 -47.07 3.15
C LYS A 494 29.06 -48.32 2.38
N TYR A 495 29.99 -49.05 1.76
CA TYR A 495 29.72 -50.29 1.02
C TYR A 495 30.13 -51.55 1.80
N ASP A 496 30.29 -51.45 3.13
CA ASP A 496 30.66 -52.54 4.04
C ASP A 496 31.97 -53.28 3.69
N LYS A 497 32.91 -52.61 3.02
CA LYS A 497 34.24 -53.16 2.69
C LYS A 497 35.28 -52.75 3.74
N ARG A 498 35.20 -53.37 4.91
CA ARG A 498 36.11 -53.10 6.04
C ARG A 498 37.57 -53.45 5.76
N SER A 499 37.83 -54.54 5.03
CA SER A 499 39.19 -54.99 4.70
C SER A 499 39.93 -53.99 3.80
N GLU A 500 39.24 -53.37 2.85
CA GLU A 500 39.82 -52.32 1.99
C GLU A 500 39.99 -51.01 2.75
N ALA A 501 39.03 -50.65 3.61
CA ALA A 501 39.12 -49.46 4.46
C ALA A 501 40.37 -49.47 5.37
N GLN A 502 40.74 -50.63 5.91
CA GLN A 502 41.91 -50.79 6.80
C GLN A 502 43.23 -50.40 6.12
N LYS A 503 43.36 -50.62 4.81
CA LYS A 503 44.59 -50.28 4.05
C LYS A 503 44.88 -48.78 4.05
N TYR A 504 43.83 -47.95 4.12
CA TYR A 504 43.96 -46.50 4.03
C TYR A 504 44.17 -45.82 5.40
N LEU A 505 43.86 -46.50 6.50
CA LEU A 505 43.97 -45.95 7.88
C LEU A 505 45.38 -45.51 8.24
N THR A 506 46.39 -46.26 7.80
CA THR A 506 47.81 -45.92 8.05
C THR A 506 48.19 -44.56 7.47
N ARG A 507 47.46 -44.10 6.45
CA ARG A 507 47.71 -42.85 5.70
C ARG A 507 46.77 -41.71 6.08
N VAL A 508 45.77 -41.95 6.94
CA VAL A 508 44.89 -40.92 7.51
C VAL A 508 45.72 -39.99 8.41
N LYS A 509 45.31 -38.73 8.55
CA LYS A 509 46.00 -37.79 9.45
C LYS A 509 45.92 -38.27 10.91
N ASP A 510 47.03 -38.12 11.63
CA ASP A 510 47.20 -38.61 13.01
C ASP A 510 46.07 -38.15 13.95
N ASP A 511 45.68 -36.87 13.88
CA ASP A 511 44.59 -36.29 14.68
C ASP A 511 43.23 -36.99 14.49
N LEU A 512 43.01 -37.61 13.33
CA LEU A 512 41.75 -38.26 12.96
C LEU A 512 41.84 -39.78 13.03
N LYS A 513 43.04 -40.36 13.14
CA LYS A 513 43.24 -41.82 13.12
C LYS A 513 42.40 -42.53 14.17
N VAL A 514 42.43 -42.08 15.43
CA VAL A 514 41.67 -42.70 16.53
C VAL A 514 40.16 -42.75 16.20
N LYS A 515 39.61 -41.66 15.66
CA LYS A 515 38.19 -41.58 15.27
C LYS A 515 37.84 -42.57 14.16
N TYR A 516 38.72 -42.78 13.19
CA TYR A 516 38.50 -43.71 12.07
C TYR A 516 38.72 -45.18 12.44
N TYR A 517 39.69 -45.51 13.31
CA TYR A 517 39.82 -46.86 13.89
C TYR A 517 38.57 -47.23 14.69
N LEU A 518 38.01 -46.29 15.45
CA LEU A 518 36.73 -46.48 16.14
C LEU A 518 35.54 -46.68 15.19
N LYS A 519 35.51 -45.96 14.05
CA LYS A 519 34.47 -46.17 13.01
C LYS A 519 34.54 -47.58 12.40
N LEU A 520 35.73 -48.19 12.35
CA LEU A 520 35.93 -49.55 11.83
C LEU A 520 35.71 -50.64 12.88
N GLY A 521 35.47 -50.27 14.14
CA GLY A 521 35.30 -51.20 15.26
C GLY A 521 36.62 -51.80 15.77
N MET A 522 37.75 -51.18 15.45
CA MET A 522 39.09 -51.65 15.84
C MET A 522 39.52 -50.95 17.14
N LEU A 523 38.94 -51.38 18.26
CA LEU A 523 39.07 -50.72 19.56
C LEU A 523 40.49 -50.83 20.17
N GLU A 524 41.17 -51.97 19.97
CA GLU A 524 42.55 -52.17 20.43
C GLU A 524 43.55 -51.27 19.69
N GLU A 525 43.43 -51.19 18.36
CA GLU A 525 44.30 -50.35 17.54
C GLU A 525 44.02 -48.86 17.77
N ALA A 526 42.74 -48.48 17.97
CA ALA A 526 42.37 -47.12 18.37
C ALA A 526 42.99 -46.72 19.72
N ASN A 527 43.00 -47.64 20.70
CA ASN A 527 43.63 -47.42 22.00
C ASN A 527 45.15 -47.26 21.88
N ASN A 528 45.83 -48.14 21.12
CA ASN A 528 47.27 -48.06 20.92
C ASN A 528 47.69 -46.71 20.30
N VAL A 529 46.97 -46.24 19.27
CA VAL A 529 47.24 -44.94 18.65
C VAL A 529 46.95 -43.79 19.62
N ALA A 530 45.87 -43.86 20.41
CA ALA A 530 45.56 -42.83 21.41
C ALA A 530 46.60 -42.76 22.55
N MET A 531 47.17 -43.91 22.95
CA MET A 531 48.28 -43.99 23.90
C MET A 531 49.57 -43.40 23.34
N GLU A 532 49.91 -43.72 22.08
CA GLU A 532 51.08 -43.17 21.39
C GLU A 532 51.02 -41.64 21.30
N HIS A 533 49.84 -41.09 20.99
CA HIS A 533 49.62 -39.64 20.92
C HIS A 533 49.44 -38.95 22.27
N ARG A 534 49.35 -39.71 23.39
CA ARG A 534 49.09 -39.22 24.75
C ARG A 534 47.84 -38.31 24.84
N ASP A 535 46.85 -38.56 24.00
CA ASP A 535 45.61 -37.77 23.96
C ASP A 535 44.57 -38.36 24.92
N VAL A 536 44.46 -37.74 26.10
CA VAL A 536 43.54 -38.15 27.18
C VAL A 536 42.07 -38.07 26.75
N GLN A 537 41.72 -37.11 25.88
CA GLN A 537 40.32 -36.96 25.41
C GLN A 537 39.96 -38.06 24.42
N ALA A 538 40.91 -38.44 23.54
CA ALA A 538 40.73 -39.57 22.63
C ALA A 538 40.63 -40.91 23.37
N LEU A 539 41.42 -41.11 24.44
CA LEU A 539 41.34 -42.31 25.30
C LEU A 539 39.99 -42.44 26.02
N LEU A 540 39.48 -41.35 26.60
CA LEU A 540 38.13 -41.30 27.19
C LEU A 540 37.04 -41.60 26.15
N PHE A 541 37.22 -41.12 24.92
CA PHE A 541 36.29 -41.39 23.83
C PHE A 541 36.30 -42.86 23.38
N VAL A 542 37.47 -43.50 23.33
CA VAL A 542 37.61 -44.95 23.06
C VAL A 542 36.92 -45.75 24.18
N GLN A 543 37.15 -45.39 25.45
CA GLN A 543 36.53 -46.04 26.61
C GLN A 543 35.00 -45.99 26.56
N SER A 544 34.43 -44.83 26.23
CA SER A 544 32.97 -44.66 26.13
C SER A 544 32.31 -45.55 25.06
N ARG A 545 33.10 -46.09 24.12
CA ARG A 545 32.67 -46.96 23.03
C ARG A 545 32.92 -48.45 23.29
N CYS A 546 33.68 -48.79 24.34
CA CYS A 546 33.89 -50.18 24.77
C CYS A 546 32.62 -50.74 25.42
N GLY A 547 32.15 -51.88 24.93
CA GLY A 547 30.99 -52.60 25.50
C GLY A 547 31.39 -53.53 26.66
N THR A 548 30.40 -54.20 27.26
CA THR A 548 30.60 -55.15 28.37
C THR A 548 31.51 -56.35 28.04
N ALA A 549 31.73 -56.63 26.75
CA ALA A 549 32.60 -57.69 26.25
C ALA A 549 34.11 -57.34 26.29
N GLU A 550 34.46 -56.06 26.42
CA GLU A 550 35.84 -55.56 26.34
C GLU A 550 36.35 -54.97 27.67
N LYS A 551 35.95 -55.56 28.80
CA LYS A 551 36.35 -55.10 30.14
C LYS A 551 37.87 -54.97 30.32
N THR A 552 38.63 -55.93 29.79
CA THR A 552 40.10 -55.92 29.86
C THR A 552 40.75 -54.77 29.11
N LEU A 553 40.12 -54.27 28.04
CA LEU A 553 40.57 -53.10 27.31
C LEU A 553 40.18 -51.81 28.04
N SER A 554 38.97 -51.76 28.60
CA SER A 554 38.56 -50.64 29.47
C SER A 554 39.52 -50.47 30.65
N ASP A 555 39.85 -51.55 31.36
CA ASP A 555 40.76 -51.49 32.51
C ASP A 555 42.18 -51.01 32.12
N ARG A 556 42.65 -51.36 30.91
CA ARG A 556 43.93 -50.89 30.35
C ARG A 556 43.87 -49.40 29.95
N ILE A 557 42.73 -48.94 29.44
CA ILE A 557 42.51 -47.53 29.11
C ILE A 557 42.47 -46.71 30.41
N ASP A 558 41.79 -47.19 31.44
CA ASP A 558 41.72 -46.53 32.76
C ASP A 558 43.10 -46.41 33.42
N ALA A 559 43.90 -47.47 33.37
CA ALA A 559 45.26 -47.46 33.89
C ALA A 559 46.17 -46.47 33.15
N THR A 560 46.01 -46.32 31.83
CA THR A 560 46.84 -45.42 31.02
C THR A 560 46.39 -43.97 31.14
N ILE A 561 45.09 -43.70 31.26
CA ILE A 561 44.56 -42.38 31.63
C ILE A 561 45.12 -41.96 32.98
N ALA A 562 45.05 -42.83 34.00
CA ALA A 562 45.57 -42.53 35.34
C ALA A 562 47.08 -42.22 35.34
N GLN A 563 47.88 -42.93 34.55
CA GLN A 563 49.32 -42.68 34.40
C GLN A 563 49.64 -41.35 33.69
N LEU A 564 48.82 -40.94 32.72
CA LEU A 564 49.00 -39.69 31.98
C LEU A 564 48.51 -38.48 32.78
N THR A 565 47.45 -38.63 33.58
CA THR A 565 46.96 -37.56 34.48
C THR A 565 47.85 -37.36 35.70
N ALA A 566 48.51 -38.41 36.20
CA ALA A 566 49.43 -38.33 37.34
C ALA A 566 50.82 -37.74 36.99
N LYS A 567 51.13 -37.55 35.70
CA LYS A 567 52.39 -36.97 35.21
C LYS A 567 52.27 -35.50 34.75
N LYS A 568 51.08 -34.90 34.85
CA LYS A 568 50.89 -33.44 34.81
C LYS A 568 51.00 -32.90 36.22
#